data_AF-A0A1S3PQ42-F1
#
_entry.id   AF-A0A1S3PQ42-F1
#
_cell.length_a   1.000
_cell.length_b   1.000
_cell.length_c   1.000
_cell.angle_alpha   90.00
_cell.angle_beta   90.00
_cell.angle_gamma   90.00
#
_symmetry.space_group_name_H-M   'P 1'
#
loop_
_entity.id
_entity.type
_entity.pdbx_description
1 polymer ?
#
loop_
_entity_poly.entity_id
_entity_poly.type
_entity_poly.pdbx_seq_one_letter_code
_entity_poly.pdbx_strand_id
1 'polypeptide(L)'
;MEVECVGVSGKPPPKCESWGPSLQRAGSQRGTVLNHEPPHHAEYYMHEAKRMKHRADAMVDKLGKAVNYVDAALSFMECGKAMEEGPLEDKSPYTMYTETVELIRYAMRLKNHSGPGARQEDQQLAVLCFRCLALLYWQMFRLKKDQAMKYSKALLDYFKSSPKVPTTPPIWSDSGKGTGGPPSSLSPSPSALPLGSSPSSLINIPLRIHQMAANHLNITNNVLYSYEYWELAESLVRDNNEFFNYLNTLSGPLTLHSSIAHAVQYTRQGLQWIRISANVG
;
A
#
# COMPACT_ATOMS: atom_id res chain seq x y z
N MET A 1 87.36 -5.86 -6.41
CA MET A 1 86.30 -5.43 -7.34
C MET A 1 85.22 -4.72 -6.52
N GLU A 2 85.49 -3.56 -5.89
CA GLU A 2 86.09 -2.30 -6.42
C GLU A 2 85.20 -1.68 -7.52
N VAL A 3 84.87 -0.38 -7.55
CA VAL A 3 85.35 0.85 -6.87
C VAL A 3 84.07 1.69 -6.52
N GLU A 4 83.85 2.30 -5.34
CA GLU A 4 84.32 3.64 -4.87
C GLU A 4 84.15 4.81 -5.89
N CYS A 5 83.88 6.09 -5.56
CA CYS A 5 83.65 6.77 -4.27
C CYS A 5 82.94 8.16 -4.43
N VAL A 6 82.77 8.86 -3.28
CA VAL A 6 82.33 10.28 -3.03
C VAL A 6 80.81 10.57 -3.13
N GLY A 7 80.17 11.41 -2.28
CA GLY A 7 80.52 11.91 -0.92
C GLY A 7 80.19 13.39 -0.59
N VAL A 8 79.68 13.66 0.63
CA VAL A 8 79.72 14.95 1.42
C VAL A 8 78.87 16.14 0.89
N SER A 9 78.31 17.10 1.66
CA SER A 9 77.73 17.24 3.03
C SER A 9 77.25 18.70 3.21
N GLY A 10 76.16 19.00 3.93
CA GLY A 10 75.74 20.40 4.21
C GLY A 10 74.47 20.59 5.08
N LYS A 11 74.61 21.27 6.23
CA LYS A 11 73.59 21.57 7.28
C LYS A 11 73.18 23.07 7.24
N PRO A 12 72.20 23.58 8.04
CA PRO A 12 70.81 23.13 8.26
C PRO A 12 69.80 24.35 8.18
N PRO A 13 68.78 24.61 9.05
CA PRO A 13 67.51 25.26 8.64
C PRO A 13 67.43 26.79 8.90
N PRO A 14 66.28 27.44 8.61
CA PRO A 14 65.36 27.74 9.73
C PRO A 14 63.85 27.63 9.42
N LYS A 15 63.03 27.52 10.49
CA LYS A 15 61.59 27.82 10.45
C LYS A 15 61.36 29.34 10.46
N CYS A 16 60.28 29.79 9.83
CA CYS A 16 59.60 31.04 10.20
C CYS A 16 58.09 30.88 9.97
N GLU A 17 57.29 31.05 11.03
CA GLU A 17 55.85 31.25 10.94
C GLU A 17 55.57 32.75 10.99
N SER A 18 54.70 33.27 10.13
CA SER A 18 54.15 34.63 10.29
C SER A 18 52.68 34.68 9.89
N TRP A 19 51.88 35.35 10.72
CA TRP A 19 50.44 35.51 10.53
C TRP A 19 50.15 36.75 9.68
N GLY A 20 49.16 36.67 8.78
CA GLY A 20 48.68 37.82 8.00
C GLY A 20 47.52 37.44 7.06
N PRO A 21 46.39 38.18 7.02
CA PRO A 21 45.17 37.72 6.34
C PRO A 21 44.93 38.37 4.96
N SER A 22 44.28 37.64 4.03
CA SER A 22 43.00 38.04 3.38
C SER A 22 42.69 37.34 2.05
N LEU A 23 41.38 37.09 1.85
CA LEU A 23 40.61 37.06 0.58
C LEU A 23 40.84 35.95 -0.48
N GLN A 24 39.92 34.98 -0.41
CA GLN A 24 39.11 34.43 -1.52
C GLN A 24 39.80 33.84 -2.78
N ARG A 25 39.61 32.52 -2.95
CA ARG A 25 39.03 31.99 -4.19
C ARG A 25 38.07 30.84 -3.88
N ALA A 26 36.89 30.87 -4.51
CA ALA A 26 35.82 29.92 -4.25
C ALA A 26 36.10 28.53 -4.86
N GLY A 27 35.71 27.49 -4.13
CA GLY A 27 35.60 26.11 -4.61
C GLY A 27 34.34 25.49 -4.01
N SER A 28 33.24 25.53 -4.76
CA SER A 28 31.93 25.07 -4.28
C SER A 28 31.91 23.54 -4.16
N GLN A 29 31.82 23.03 -2.93
CA GLN A 29 31.34 21.67 -2.66
C GLN A 29 30.10 21.74 -1.78
N ARG A 30 28.94 21.92 -2.41
CA ARG A 30 27.63 21.75 -1.76
C ARG A 30 27.34 20.25 -1.64
N GLY A 31 28.10 19.57 -0.78
CA GLY A 31 27.80 18.20 -0.39
C GLY A 31 26.54 18.18 0.47
N THR A 32 25.42 17.77 -0.11
CA THR A 32 24.20 17.49 0.67
C THR A 32 24.48 16.27 1.55
N VAL A 33 24.78 16.51 2.83
CA VAL A 33 24.89 15.43 3.82
C VAL A 33 23.49 14.86 4.01
N LEU A 34 23.24 13.73 3.34
CA LEU A 34 22.16 12.81 3.67
C LEU A 34 22.47 12.29 5.08
N ASN A 35 21.86 12.91 6.09
CA ASN A 35 21.87 12.40 7.46
C ASN A 35 21.14 11.05 7.47
N HIS A 36 21.89 9.98 7.29
CA HIS A 36 21.46 8.63 7.64
C HIS A 36 21.42 8.53 9.17
N GLU A 37 20.29 9.00 9.73
CA GLU A 37 19.91 8.69 11.10
C GLU A 37 19.86 7.16 11.25
N PRO A 38 20.43 6.57 12.33
CA PRO A 38 20.46 5.12 12.49
C PRO A 38 19.03 4.56 12.53
N PRO A 39 18.80 3.32 12.04
CA PRO A 39 17.47 2.74 12.01
C PRO A 39 16.90 2.62 13.42
N HIS A 40 15.86 3.40 13.70
CA HIS A 40 15.18 3.37 14.99
C HIS A 40 14.42 2.06 15.18
N HIS A 41 14.48 1.51 16.39
CA HIS A 41 13.68 0.34 16.76
C HIS A 41 12.18 0.66 16.69
N ALA A 42 11.35 -0.36 16.42
CA ALA A 42 9.89 -0.20 16.29
C ALA A 42 9.25 0.49 17.52
N GLU A 43 9.81 0.29 18.71
CA GLU A 43 9.39 0.97 19.95
C GLU A 43 9.42 2.50 19.85
N TYR A 44 10.46 3.08 19.24
CA TYR A 44 10.57 4.54 19.07
C TYR A 44 9.41 5.10 18.24
N TYR A 45 9.17 4.50 17.07
CA TYR A 45 8.09 4.89 16.18
C TYR A 45 6.70 4.65 16.81
N MET A 46 6.53 3.57 17.57
CA MET A 46 5.33 3.29 18.38
C MET A 46 5.09 4.37 19.45
N HIS A 47 6.13 4.83 20.14
CA HIS A 47 6.03 5.92 21.11
C HIS A 47 5.69 7.25 20.44
N GLU A 48 6.33 7.56 19.31
CA GLU A 48 6.07 8.78 18.55
C GLU A 48 4.64 8.81 18.00
N ALA A 49 4.17 7.70 17.43
CA ALA A 49 2.81 7.57 16.93
C ALA A 49 1.75 7.79 18.04
N LYS A 50 1.96 7.21 19.22
CA LYS A 50 1.10 7.45 20.40
C LYS A 50 1.14 8.91 20.86
N ARG A 51 2.31 9.56 20.86
CA ARG A 51 2.46 10.98 21.20
C ARG A 51 1.63 11.88 20.27
N MET A 52 1.75 11.67 18.96
CA MET A 52 1.00 12.43 17.95
C MET A 52 -0.50 12.15 18.00
N LYS A 53 -0.91 10.89 18.27
CA LYS A 53 -2.31 10.52 18.48
C LYS A 53 -2.91 11.24 19.69
N HIS A 54 -2.26 11.22 20.85
CA HIS A 54 -2.76 11.92 22.04
C HIS A 54 -2.80 13.44 21.85
N ARG A 55 -1.86 14.02 21.08
CA ARG A 55 -1.93 15.44 20.67
C ARG A 55 -3.19 15.70 19.85
N ALA A 56 -3.51 14.86 18.87
CA ALA A 56 -4.75 14.97 18.09
C ALA A 56 -6.01 14.79 18.97
N ASP A 57 -6.00 13.86 19.93
CA ASP A 57 -7.11 13.63 20.84
C ASP A 57 -7.48 14.92 21.61
N ALA A 58 -6.48 15.70 22.04
CA ALA A 58 -6.65 16.99 22.73
C ALA A 58 -7.05 18.18 21.83
N MET A 59 -7.02 18.06 20.51
CA MET A 59 -7.34 19.18 19.60
C MET A 59 -8.85 19.37 19.40
N VAL A 60 -9.27 20.64 19.38
CA VAL A 60 -10.65 21.08 19.09
C VAL A 60 -10.84 21.34 17.60
N ASP A 61 -9.87 21.96 16.91
CA ASP A 61 -9.97 22.14 15.47
C ASP A 61 -9.87 20.80 14.73
N LYS A 62 -10.81 20.57 13.81
CA LYS A 62 -10.97 19.31 13.09
C LYS A 62 -9.86 19.07 12.06
N LEU A 63 -9.32 20.12 11.44
CA LEU A 63 -8.25 19.97 10.44
C LEU A 63 -6.93 19.67 11.13
N GLY A 64 -6.54 20.46 12.12
CA GLY A 64 -5.35 20.20 12.96
C GLY A 64 -5.41 18.83 13.63
N LYS A 65 -6.58 18.42 14.12
CA LYS A 65 -6.79 17.06 14.65
C LYS A 65 -6.57 15.97 13.60
N ALA A 66 -7.16 16.11 12.41
CA ALA A 66 -6.94 15.16 11.32
C ALA A 66 -5.47 15.09 10.91
N VAL A 67 -4.81 16.24 10.72
CA VAL A 67 -3.37 16.33 10.39
C VAL A 67 -2.49 15.63 11.44
N ASN A 68 -2.76 15.80 12.74
CA ASN A 68 -1.98 15.12 13.79
C ASN A 68 -2.27 13.61 13.87
N TYR A 69 -3.48 13.14 13.55
CA TYR A 69 -3.72 11.69 13.37
C TYR A 69 -3.02 11.12 12.13
N VAL A 70 -2.87 11.90 11.06
CA VAL A 70 -2.08 11.44 9.89
C VAL A 70 -0.60 11.36 10.26
N ASP A 71 -0.01 12.33 10.96
CA ASP A 71 1.37 12.18 11.46
C ASP A 71 1.54 10.98 12.39
N ALA A 72 0.55 10.70 13.26
CA ALA A 72 0.54 9.46 14.05
C ALA A 72 0.53 8.21 13.16
N ALA A 73 -0.28 8.21 12.10
CA ALA A 73 -0.33 7.13 11.12
C ALA A 73 1.00 6.97 10.35
N LEU A 74 1.68 8.06 9.97
CA LEU A 74 3.00 8.00 9.35
C LEU A 74 4.04 7.37 10.28
N SER A 75 4.01 7.71 11.56
CA SER A 75 4.86 7.07 12.57
C SER A 75 4.49 5.60 12.79
N PHE A 76 3.21 5.21 12.71
CA PHE A 76 2.81 3.80 12.69
C PHE A 76 3.25 3.07 11.40
N MET A 77 3.31 3.74 10.25
CA MET A 77 3.89 3.18 9.01
C MET A 77 5.37 2.87 9.19
N GLU A 78 6.15 3.79 9.78
CA GLU A 78 7.57 3.54 10.12
C GLU A 78 7.73 2.42 11.15
N CYS A 79 6.88 2.39 12.19
CA CYS A 79 6.82 1.30 13.16
C CYS A 79 6.60 -0.05 12.47
N GLY A 80 5.58 -0.14 11.61
CA GLY A 80 5.29 -1.34 10.83
C GLY A 80 6.46 -1.73 9.92
N LYS A 81 7.15 -0.75 9.32
CA LYS A 81 8.32 -1.01 8.47
C LYS A 81 9.51 -1.56 9.24
N ALA A 82 9.76 -1.05 10.45
CA ALA A 82 10.78 -1.58 11.36
C ALA A 82 10.43 -2.99 11.85
N MET A 83 9.15 -3.29 12.07
CA MET A 83 8.66 -4.64 12.39
C MET A 83 8.80 -5.65 11.23
N GLU A 84 9.01 -5.22 9.99
CA GLU A 84 9.36 -6.13 8.88
C GLU A 84 10.83 -6.55 8.88
N GLU A 85 11.70 -5.73 9.49
CA GLU A 85 13.16 -5.85 9.43
C GLU A 85 13.76 -6.35 10.76
N GLY A 86 13.03 -6.20 11.86
CA GLY A 86 13.40 -6.71 13.18
C GLY A 86 13.22 -8.22 13.34
N PRO A 87 13.51 -8.75 14.54
CA PRO A 87 13.18 -10.13 14.90
C PRO A 87 11.68 -10.42 14.75
N LEU A 88 11.32 -11.69 14.63
CA LEU A 88 9.93 -12.13 14.66
C LEU A 88 9.34 -11.91 16.07
N GLU A 89 8.79 -10.73 16.31
CA GLU A 89 8.03 -10.38 17.52
C GLU A 89 6.60 -10.94 17.49
N ASP A 90 5.95 -10.96 18.66
CA ASP A 90 4.56 -11.42 18.85
C ASP A 90 3.52 -10.60 18.05
N LYS A 91 3.89 -9.43 17.54
CA LYS A 91 2.99 -8.50 16.82
C LYS A 91 3.31 -8.50 15.33
N SER A 92 2.31 -8.79 14.50
CA SER A 92 2.48 -8.81 13.06
C SER A 92 2.55 -7.40 12.46
N PRO A 93 3.50 -7.08 11.57
CA PRO A 93 3.48 -5.83 10.78
C PRO A 93 2.22 -5.69 9.93
N TYR A 94 1.60 -6.81 9.52
CA TYR A 94 0.31 -6.79 8.81
C TYR A 94 -0.81 -6.20 9.67
N THR A 95 -0.84 -6.52 10.97
CA THR A 95 -1.82 -5.95 11.92
C THR A 95 -1.56 -4.46 12.12
N MET A 96 -0.29 -4.06 12.32
CA MET A 96 0.11 -2.65 12.44
C MET A 96 -0.40 -1.82 11.25
N TYR A 97 -0.18 -2.29 10.03
CA TYR A 97 -0.68 -1.61 8.82
C TYR A 97 -2.21 -1.61 8.71
N THR A 98 -2.88 -2.68 9.14
CA THR A 98 -4.36 -2.74 9.16
C THR A 98 -4.95 -1.72 10.12
N GLU A 99 -4.40 -1.60 11.33
CA GLU A 99 -4.81 -0.60 12.33
C GLU A 99 -4.50 0.83 11.87
N THR A 100 -3.37 1.01 11.17
CA THR A 100 -2.98 2.31 10.58
C THR A 100 -3.96 2.76 9.49
N VAL A 101 -4.44 1.84 8.65
CA VAL A 101 -5.48 2.12 7.63
C VAL A 101 -6.77 2.64 8.29
N GLU A 102 -7.20 2.05 9.40
CA GLU A 102 -8.39 2.52 10.13
C GLU A 102 -8.18 3.89 10.78
N LEU A 103 -6.97 4.19 11.27
CA LEU A 103 -6.63 5.53 11.79
C LEU A 103 -6.68 6.59 10.69
N ILE A 104 -6.14 6.32 9.50
CA ILE A 104 -6.21 7.26 8.36
C ILE A 104 -7.66 7.45 7.93
N ARG A 105 -8.44 6.37 7.81
CA ARG A 105 -9.89 6.44 7.51
C ARG A 105 -10.65 7.27 8.55
N TYR A 106 -10.33 7.13 9.83
CA TYR A 106 -10.91 7.96 10.88
C TYR A 106 -10.55 9.44 10.71
N ALA A 107 -9.27 9.77 10.48
CA ALA A 107 -8.81 11.14 10.24
C ALA A 107 -9.55 11.79 9.05
N MET A 108 -9.72 11.05 7.94
CA MET A 108 -10.47 11.51 6.76
C MET A 108 -11.97 11.76 7.01
N ARG A 109 -12.59 11.12 8.01
CA ARG A 109 -14.00 11.37 8.38
C ARG A 109 -14.18 12.65 9.22
N LEU A 110 -13.09 13.25 9.74
CA LEU A 110 -13.18 14.48 10.54
C LEU A 110 -13.38 15.72 9.66
N LYS A 111 -12.94 15.68 8.40
CA LYS A 111 -13.08 16.75 7.41
C LYS A 111 -13.52 16.20 6.06
N ASN A 112 -14.68 16.64 5.59
CA ASN A 112 -15.17 16.32 4.25
C ASN A 112 -14.32 17.05 3.21
N HIS A 113 -13.64 16.29 2.37
CA HIS A 113 -12.85 16.76 1.24
C HIS A 113 -13.67 16.96 -0.05
N SER A 114 -14.98 16.75 0.04
CA SER A 114 -15.92 16.80 -1.10
C SER A 114 -17.16 17.61 -0.74
N GLY A 115 -17.70 18.34 -1.73
CA GLY A 115 -18.93 19.14 -1.61
C GLY A 115 -18.70 20.64 -1.41
N PRO A 116 -19.77 21.46 -1.36
CA PRO A 116 -19.70 22.92 -1.50
C PRO A 116 -18.96 23.70 -0.39
N GLY A 117 -18.52 23.02 0.67
CA GLY A 117 -17.78 23.62 1.78
C GLY A 117 -16.42 22.96 2.07
N ALA A 118 -15.95 22.07 1.19
CA ALA A 118 -14.61 21.50 1.30
C ALA A 118 -13.57 22.57 0.93
N ARG A 119 -12.62 22.85 1.83
CA ARG A 119 -11.52 23.77 1.52
C ARG A 119 -10.42 23.05 0.73
N GLN A 120 -9.55 23.83 0.10
CA GLN A 120 -8.39 23.30 -0.61
C GLN A 120 -7.47 22.46 0.31
N GLU A 121 -7.30 22.88 1.57
CA GLU A 121 -6.46 22.15 2.54
C GLU A 121 -7.10 20.80 2.95
N ASP A 122 -8.43 20.72 2.98
CA ASP A 122 -9.16 19.46 3.23
C ASP A 122 -8.96 18.48 2.06
N GLN A 123 -8.92 18.97 0.81
CA GLN A 123 -8.62 18.16 -0.38
C GLN A 123 -7.16 17.70 -0.43
N GLN A 124 -6.21 18.59 -0.17
CA GLN A 124 -4.77 18.29 -0.12
C GLN A 124 -4.49 17.20 0.94
N LEU A 125 -5.11 17.32 2.12
CA LEU A 125 -5.03 16.30 3.16
C LEU A 125 -5.61 14.95 2.68
N ALA A 126 -6.75 14.96 2.00
CA ALA A 126 -7.36 13.73 1.48
C ALA A 126 -6.50 13.03 0.41
N VAL A 127 -5.87 13.77 -0.51
CA VAL A 127 -4.89 13.21 -1.46
C VAL A 127 -3.76 12.51 -0.71
N LEU A 128 -3.14 13.17 0.27
CA LEU A 128 -2.05 12.61 1.05
C LEU A 128 -2.48 11.33 1.80
N CYS A 129 -3.65 11.35 2.42
CA CYS A 129 -4.25 10.17 3.05
C CYS A 129 -4.48 9.02 2.05
N PHE A 130 -5.02 9.31 0.86
CA PHE A 130 -5.25 8.32 -0.19
C PHE A 130 -3.95 7.72 -0.72
N ARG A 131 -2.87 8.52 -0.88
CA ARG A 131 -1.52 8.01 -1.21
C ARG A 131 -1.01 7.04 -0.13
N CYS A 132 -1.16 7.40 1.16
CA CYS A 132 -0.75 6.54 2.27
C CYS A 132 -1.57 5.23 2.32
N LEU A 133 -2.91 5.31 2.14
CA LEU A 133 -3.79 4.14 2.07
C LEU A 133 -3.39 3.21 0.91
N ALA A 134 -3.19 3.75 -0.28
CA ALA A 134 -2.78 2.98 -1.46
C ALA A 134 -1.48 2.22 -1.22
N LEU A 135 -0.48 2.88 -0.61
CA LEU A 135 0.82 2.29 -0.30
C LEU A 135 0.80 1.30 0.86
N LEU A 136 -0.02 1.53 1.89
CA LEU A 136 -0.27 0.57 2.96
C LEU A 136 -0.91 -0.72 2.42
N TYR A 137 -1.91 -0.58 1.55
CA TYR A 137 -2.54 -1.72 0.88
C TYR A 137 -1.57 -2.47 -0.04
N TRP A 138 -0.72 -1.77 -0.79
CA TRP A 138 0.37 -2.40 -1.56
C TRP A 138 1.34 -3.17 -0.65
N GLN A 139 1.73 -2.59 0.49
CA GLN A 139 2.66 -3.20 1.43
C GLN A 139 2.06 -4.44 2.11
N MET A 140 0.78 -4.40 2.50
CA MET A 140 0.06 -5.58 3.03
C MET A 140 -0.05 -6.72 2.02
N PHE A 141 -0.22 -6.41 0.72
CA PHE A 141 -0.09 -7.42 -0.34
C PHE A 141 1.33 -7.98 -0.41
N ARG A 142 2.37 -7.14 -0.43
CA ARG A 142 3.77 -7.57 -0.49
C ARG A 142 4.14 -8.56 0.63
N LEU A 143 3.72 -8.29 1.87
CA LEU A 143 3.93 -9.17 3.03
C LEU A 143 3.39 -10.59 2.83
N LYS A 144 2.37 -10.79 1.99
CA LYS A 144 1.73 -12.09 1.76
C LYS A 144 1.81 -12.55 0.29
N LYS A 145 2.63 -11.90 -0.55
CA LYS A 145 2.74 -12.16 -1.99
C LYS A 145 3.04 -13.63 -2.29
N ASP A 146 4.04 -14.22 -1.62
CA ASP A 146 4.44 -15.61 -1.88
C ASP A 146 3.37 -16.62 -1.47
N GLN A 147 2.60 -16.29 -0.42
CA GLN A 147 1.45 -17.07 0.01
C GLN A 147 0.31 -16.98 -1.01
N ALA A 148 0.02 -15.80 -1.54
CA ALA A 148 -0.94 -15.61 -2.64
C ALA A 148 -0.53 -16.39 -3.90
N MET A 149 0.75 -16.34 -4.31
CA MET A 149 1.24 -17.09 -5.47
C MET A 149 1.11 -18.62 -5.27
N LYS A 150 1.39 -19.13 -4.06
CA LYS A 150 1.20 -20.54 -3.71
C LYS A 150 -0.28 -20.95 -3.79
N TYR A 151 -1.20 -20.14 -3.27
CA TYR A 151 -2.63 -20.39 -3.38
C TYR A 151 -3.11 -20.30 -4.83
N SER A 152 -2.71 -19.27 -5.57
CA SER A 152 -3.07 -19.07 -6.98
C SER A 152 -2.73 -20.30 -7.83
N LYS A 153 -1.48 -20.79 -7.74
CA LYS A 153 -1.04 -21.99 -8.46
C LYS A 153 -1.89 -23.22 -8.12
N ALA A 154 -2.04 -23.53 -6.83
CA ALA A 154 -2.75 -24.74 -6.41
C ALA A 154 -4.27 -24.68 -6.68
N LEU A 155 -4.87 -23.48 -6.67
CA LEU A 155 -6.26 -23.27 -7.09
C LEU A 155 -6.41 -23.48 -8.61
N LEU A 156 -5.51 -22.91 -9.42
CA LEU A 156 -5.52 -23.10 -10.87
C LEU A 156 -5.32 -24.56 -11.26
N ASP A 157 -4.40 -25.27 -10.59
CA ASP A 157 -4.15 -26.70 -10.82
C ASP A 157 -5.40 -27.53 -10.44
N TYR A 158 -6.04 -27.24 -9.30
CA TYR A 158 -7.31 -27.88 -8.91
C TYR A 158 -8.42 -27.64 -9.94
N PHE A 159 -8.71 -26.39 -10.30
CA PHE A 159 -9.80 -26.07 -11.24
C PHE A 159 -9.56 -26.56 -12.67
N LYS A 160 -8.30 -26.80 -13.08
CA LYS A 160 -7.97 -27.47 -14.34
C LYS A 160 -8.18 -28.99 -14.29
N SER A 161 -7.85 -29.61 -13.16
CA SER A 161 -7.95 -31.06 -12.94
C SER A 161 -9.34 -31.56 -12.55
N SER A 162 -10.20 -30.68 -12.03
CA SER A 162 -11.56 -31.02 -11.61
C SER A 162 -12.41 -31.45 -12.83
N PRO A 163 -13.15 -32.57 -12.75
CA PRO A 163 -13.99 -33.01 -13.86
C PRO A 163 -15.06 -31.97 -14.17
N LYS A 164 -15.04 -31.46 -15.41
CA LYS A 164 -16.16 -30.67 -15.94
C LYS A 164 -17.39 -31.56 -15.98
N VAL A 165 -18.49 -31.11 -15.38
CA VAL A 165 -19.78 -31.81 -15.47
C VAL A 165 -20.10 -32.00 -16.96
N PRO A 166 -20.39 -33.22 -17.44
CA PRO A 166 -20.81 -33.42 -18.82
C PRO A 166 -22.16 -32.74 -19.03
N THR A 167 -22.17 -31.60 -19.72
CA THR A 167 -23.40 -30.97 -20.22
C THR A 167 -23.86 -31.76 -21.44
N THR A 168 -24.38 -32.96 -21.22
CA THR A 168 -25.06 -33.71 -22.28
C THR A 168 -26.32 -32.93 -22.65
N PRO A 169 -26.46 -32.40 -23.88
CA PRO A 169 -27.72 -31.81 -24.29
C PRO A 169 -28.82 -32.89 -24.28
N PRO A 170 -30.08 -32.56 -23.94
CA PRO A 170 -31.16 -33.52 -24.02
C PRO A 170 -31.34 -33.95 -25.48
N ILE A 171 -31.08 -35.22 -25.76
CA ILE A 171 -31.30 -35.81 -27.08
C ILE A 171 -32.81 -35.88 -27.30
N TRP A 172 -33.34 -34.99 -28.15
CA TRP A 172 -34.72 -35.07 -28.60
C TRP A 172 -34.79 -36.13 -29.70
N SER A 173 -35.27 -37.32 -29.35
CA SER A 173 -35.43 -38.43 -30.28
C SER A 173 -36.59 -38.14 -31.25
N ASP A 174 -36.29 -37.61 -32.43
CA ASP A 174 -37.24 -37.61 -33.55
C ASP A 174 -37.20 -38.98 -34.25
N SER A 175 -38.22 -39.80 -34.00
CA SER A 175 -38.35 -41.15 -34.55
C SER A 175 -39.57 -41.23 -35.45
N GLY A 176 -39.45 -40.69 -36.66
CA GLY A 176 -40.52 -40.71 -37.64
C GLY A 176 -40.79 -42.07 -38.29
N LYS A 177 -42.09 -42.38 -38.46
CA LYS A 177 -42.71 -43.23 -39.51
C LYS A 177 -42.88 -44.75 -39.23
N GLY A 178 -44.13 -45.22 -39.13
CA GLY A 178 -44.43 -46.67 -39.26
C GLY A 178 -45.77 -47.27 -38.76
N THR A 179 -46.93 -46.76 -39.18
CA THR A 179 -48.22 -47.50 -39.37
C THR A 179 -48.74 -48.58 -38.39
N GLY A 180 -49.96 -48.40 -37.84
CA GLY A 180 -50.98 -49.48 -37.76
C GLY A 180 -51.84 -49.62 -36.48
N GLY A 181 -53.15 -49.34 -36.56
CA GLY A 181 -54.19 -49.98 -35.70
C GLY A 181 -54.92 -49.12 -34.63
N PRO A 182 -56.26 -49.02 -34.67
CA PRO A 182 -57.14 -48.49 -33.60
C PRO A 182 -58.14 -49.58 -33.05
N PRO A 183 -59.04 -49.31 -32.07
CA PRO A 183 -59.04 -48.35 -30.95
C PRO A 183 -59.47 -48.96 -29.57
N SER A 184 -59.65 -48.07 -28.57
CA SER A 184 -60.60 -48.16 -27.43
C SER A 184 -60.19 -48.81 -26.09
N SER A 185 -60.09 -47.98 -25.04
CA SER A 185 -61.12 -47.91 -23.98
C SER A 185 -60.81 -46.80 -22.94
N LEU A 186 -61.82 -46.35 -22.20
CA LEU A 186 -61.79 -45.19 -21.29
C LEU A 186 -61.55 -45.61 -19.83
N SER A 187 -60.71 -44.89 -19.08
CA SER A 187 -60.91 -44.59 -17.64
C SER A 187 -59.91 -43.54 -17.10
N PRO A 188 -60.28 -42.72 -16.10
CA PRO A 188 -59.44 -41.61 -15.61
C PRO A 188 -58.78 -41.90 -14.25
N SER A 189 -57.56 -41.40 -14.02
CA SER A 189 -57.07 -41.00 -12.68
C SER A 189 -55.75 -40.19 -12.74
N PRO A 190 -55.44 -39.38 -11.70
CA PRO A 190 -54.42 -38.34 -11.77
C PRO A 190 -53.08 -38.75 -11.13
N SER A 191 -51.96 -38.27 -11.66
CA SER A 191 -50.78 -37.80 -10.89
C SER A 191 -49.62 -37.34 -11.79
N ALA A 192 -48.74 -36.53 -11.20
CA ALA A 192 -47.40 -36.20 -11.68
C ALA A 192 -47.28 -35.55 -13.06
N LEU A 193 -47.51 -34.23 -13.09
CA LEU A 193 -46.61 -33.37 -13.88
C LEU A 193 -45.17 -33.66 -13.42
N PRO A 194 -44.21 -33.99 -14.30
CA PRO A 194 -42.81 -33.86 -13.97
C PRO A 194 -42.52 -32.36 -13.90
N LEU A 195 -42.51 -31.79 -12.69
CA LEU A 195 -41.99 -30.46 -12.46
C LEU A 195 -40.53 -30.48 -12.94
N GLY A 196 -40.25 -29.78 -14.03
CA GLY A 196 -38.94 -29.67 -14.65
C GLY A 196 -37.98 -28.88 -13.78
N SER A 197 -37.59 -29.43 -12.64
CA SER A 197 -36.45 -28.95 -11.87
C SER A 197 -35.18 -29.28 -12.66
N SER A 198 -34.68 -28.30 -13.41
CA SER A 198 -33.33 -28.34 -13.95
C SER A 198 -32.36 -28.80 -12.85
N PRO A 199 -31.51 -29.80 -13.09
CA PRO A 199 -30.51 -30.19 -12.10
C PRO A 199 -29.57 -29.00 -11.92
N SER A 200 -29.69 -28.30 -10.79
CA SER A 200 -28.70 -27.34 -10.35
C SER A 200 -27.38 -28.10 -10.24
N SER A 201 -26.41 -27.75 -11.08
CA SER A 201 -25.11 -28.40 -11.15
C SER A 201 -24.27 -28.02 -9.94
N LEU A 202 -24.60 -28.62 -8.79
CA LEU A 202 -23.90 -28.43 -7.53
C LEU A 202 -22.49 -28.99 -7.65
N ILE A 203 -21.49 -28.11 -7.51
CA ILE A 203 -20.07 -28.47 -7.53
C ILE A 203 -19.60 -28.60 -6.07
N ASN A 204 -19.25 -29.81 -5.66
CA ASN A 204 -18.67 -30.06 -4.34
C ASN A 204 -17.17 -29.67 -4.33
N ILE A 205 -16.85 -28.59 -3.63
CA ILE A 205 -15.48 -28.08 -3.49
C ILE A 205 -14.92 -28.53 -2.12
N PRO A 206 -13.74 -29.18 -2.04
CA PRO A 206 -13.12 -29.53 -0.78
C PRO A 206 -12.85 -28.30 0.11
N LEU A 207 -13.09 -28.42 1.42
CA LEU A 207 -12.94 -27.32 2.38
C LEU A 207 -11.58 -26.60 2.27
N ARG A 208 -10.49 -27.34 2.08
CA ARG A 208 -9.13 -26.79 1.87
C ARG A 208 -9.05 -25.87 0.64
N ILE A 209 -9.70 -26.25 -0.47
CA ILE A 209 -9.73 -25.43 -1.70
C ILE A 209 -10.55 -24.15 -1.45
N HIS A 210 -11.70 -24.27 -0.78
CA HIS A 210 -12.51 -23.11 -0.41
C HIS A 210 -11.73 -22.12 0.49
N GLN A 211 -11.06 -22.63 1.53
CA GLN A 211 -10.20 -21.81 2.40
C GLN A 211 -9.02 -21.18 1.64
N MET A 212 -8.40 -21.89 0.70
CA MET A 212 -7.34 -21.33 -0.14
C MET A 212 -7.87 -20.23 -1.07
N ALA A 213 -9.07 -20.38 -1.63
CA ALA A 213 -9.72 -19.37 -2.45
C ALA A 213 -10.06 -18.11 -1.63
N ALA A 214 -10.66 -18.29 -0.45
CA ALA A 214 -10.97 -17.18 0.47
C ALA A 214 -9.71 -16.41 0.91
N ASN A 215 -8.64 -17.12 1.28
CA ASN A 215 -7.38 -16.50 1.67
C ASN A 215 -6.66 -15.84 0.49
N HIS A 216 -6.68 -16.44 -0.71
CA HIS A 216 -6.17 -15.83 -1.93
C HIS A 216 -6.88 -14.52 -2.21
N LEU A 217 -8.23 -14.53 -2.25
CA LEU A 217 -9.05 -13.33 -2.44
C LEU A 217 -8.73 -12.26 -1.41
N ASN A 218 -8.69 -12.59 -0.12
CA ASN A 218 -8.35 -11.64 0.95
C ASN A 218 -6.97 -10.98 0.73
N ILE A 219 -5.95 -11.75 0.31
CA ILE A 219 -4.63 -11.19 0.03
C ILE A 219 -4.65 -10.31 -1.24
N THR A 220 -5.25 -10.78 -2.33
CA THR A 220 -5.29 -10.05 -3.61
C THR A 220 -6.20 -8.82 -3.58
N ASN A 221 -7.21 -8.78 -2.72
CA ASN A 221 -8.10 -7.63 -2.56
C ASN A 221 -7.35 -6.38 -2.06
N ASN A 222 -6.22 -6.56 -1.35
CA ASN A 222 -5.32 -5.46 -1.01
C ASN A 222 -4.75 -4.77 -2.27
N VAL A 223 -4.53 -5.50 -3.38
CA VAL A 223 -4.10 -4.89 -4.65
C VAL A 223 -5.21 -4.03 -5.23
N LEU A 224 -6.47 -4.50 -5.20
CA LEU A 224 -7.62 -3.74 -5.69
C LEU A 224 -7.80 -2.43 -4.91
N TYR A 225 -7.83 -2.49 -3.57
CA TYR A 225 -7.88 -1.28 -2.74
C TYR A 225 -6.68 -0.36 -2.94
N SER A 226 -5.49 -0.92 -3.21
CA SER A 226 -4.29 -0.13 -3.50
C SER A 226 -4.47 0.71 -4.77
N TYR A 227 -5.01 0.12 -5.84
CA TYR A 227 -5.34 0.86 -7.07
C TYR A 227 -6.50 1.84 -6.88
N GLU A 228 -7.61 1.45 -6.25
CA GLU A 228 -8.76 2.33 -6.03
C GLU A 228 -8.37 3.60 -5.27
N TYR A 229 -7.59 3.48 -4.17
CA TYR A 229 -7.11 4.65 -3.44
C TYR A 229 -6.09 5.47 -4.23
N TRP A 230 -5.30 4.84 -5.10
CA TRP A 230 -4.38 5.58 -5.99
C TRP A 230 -5.14 6.42 -7.01
N GLU A 231 -6.18 5.86 -7.65
CA GLU A 231 -7.04 6.58 -8.60
C GLU A 231 -7.83 7.71 -7.93
N LEU A 232 -8.34 7.49 -6.71
CA LEU A 232 -8.96 8.55 -5.90
C LEU A 232 -7.98 9.69 -5.62
N ALA A 233 -6.71 9.39 -5.29
CA ALA A 233 -5.67 10.41 -5.14
C ALA A 233 -5.41 11.18 -6.44
N GLU A 234 -5.20 10.48 -7.57
CA GLU A 234 -5.00 11.14 -8.88
C GLU A 234 -6.19 12.03 -9.27
N SER A 235 -7.42 11.63 -8.90
CA SER A 235 -8.62 12.38 -9.25
C SER A 235 -8.66 13.78 -8.62
N LEU A 236 -8.17 13.91 -7.38
CA LEU A 236 -8.12 15.15 -6.59
C LEU A 236 -6.82 15.95 -6.77
N VAL A 237 -5.73 15.31 -7.22
CA VAL A 237 -4.47 15.99 -7.57
C VAL A 237 -4.67 17.01 -8.69
N ARG A 238 -5.55 16.74 -9.66
CA ARG A 238 -5.84 17.66 -10.78
C ARG A 238 -6.31 19.04 -10.31
N ASP A 239 -7.14 19.08 -9.25
CA ASP A 239 -7.68 20.30 -8.68
C ASP A 239 -6.67 21.00 -7.74
N ASN A 240 -5.56 20.33 -7.42
CA ASN A 240 -4.52 20.76 -6.48
C ASN A 240 -3.12 20.71 -7.11
N ASN A 241 -3.05 20.87 -8.43
CA ASN A 241 -1.90 20.51 -9.25
C ASN A 241 -0.61 21.27 -8.86
N GLU A 242 -0.71 22.57 -8.55
CA GLU A 242 0.46 23.39 -8.16
C GLU A 242 1.11 22.89 -6.85
N PHE A 243 0.30 22.59 -5.83
CA PHE A 243 0.76 22.07 -4.55
C PHE A 243 1.51 20.75 -4.73
N PHE A 244 0.92 19.80 -5.47
CA PHE A 244 1.52 18.49 -5.67
C PHE A 244 2.70 18.51 -6.65
N ASN A 245 2.72 19.39 -7.66
CA ASN A 245 3.90 19.57 -8.50
C ASN A 245 5.08 20.14 -7.73
N TYR A 246 4.85 21.11 -6.84
CA TYR A 246 5.92 21.64 -6.00
C TYR A 246 6.42 20.59 -5.00
N LEU A 247 5.51 19.80 -4.41
CA LEU A 247 5.87 18.67 -3.53
C LEU A 247 6.66 17.58 -4.26
N ASN A 248 6.25 17.20 -5.48
CA ASN A 248 6.96 16.27 -6.36
C ASN A 248 8.34 16.79 -6.77
N THR A 249 8.49 18.11 -6.96
CA THR A 249 9.77 18.74 -7.33
C THR A 249 10.76 18.72 -6.15
N LEU A 250 10.28 18.91 -4.93
CA LEU A 250 11.12 18.93 -3.72
C LEU A 250 11.49 17.52 -3.25
N SER A 251 10.50 16.62 -3.15
CA SER A 251 10.65 15.31 -2.50
C SER A 251 10.84 14.16 -3.49
N GLY A 252 10.68 14.41 -4.79
CA GLY A 252 10.47 13.36 -5.80
C GLY A 252 8.99 12.95 -5.89
N PRO A 253 8.50 12.53 -7.05
CA PRO A 253 7.11 12.09 -7.21
C PRO A 253 6.88 10.74 -6.52
N LEU A 254 5.78 10.62 -5.77
CA LEU A 254 5.33 9.32 -5.30
C LEU A 254 4.79 8.46 -6.45
N THR A 255 5.07 7.17 -6.36
CA THR A 255 4.52 6.11 -7.22
C THR A 255 3.85 5.05 -6.36
N LEU A 256 2.97 4.22 -6.94
CA LEU A 256 2.30 3.11 -6.25
C LEU A 256 3.28 2.07 -5.65
N HIS A 257 4.57 2.14 -6.00
CA HIS A 257 5.62 1.24 -5.54
C HIS A 257 6.73 1.96 -4.76
N SER A 258 6.51 3.22 -4.37
CA SER A 258 7.42 3.97 -3.49
C SER A 258 7.57 3.29 -2.13
N SER A 259 8.73 3.47 -1.49
CA SER A 259 8.99 2.93 -0.16
C SER A 259 8.18 3.65 0.91
N ILE A 260 7.94 2.99 2.05
CA ILE A 260 7.30 3.60 3.23
C ILE A 260 8.07 4.86 3.66
N ALA A 261 9.41 4.82 3.69
CA ALA A 261 10.23 5.98 4.06
C ALA A 261 10.00 7.18 3.12
N HIS A 262 9.95 6.96 1.80
CA HIS A 262 9.66 8.01 0.82
C HIS A 262 8.24 8.56 1.00
N ALA A 263 7.25 7.68 1.18
CA ALA A 263 5.85 8.05 1.44
C ALA A 263 5.67 8.91 2.69
N VAL A 264 6.40 8.58 3.76
CA VAL A 264 6.38 9.29 5.04
C VAL A 264 7.05 10.65 4.92
N GLN A 265 8.23 10.75 4.28
CA GLN A 265 8.91 12.03 4.05
C GLN A 265 8.07 12.98 3.19
N TYR A 266 7.56 12.48 2.06
CA TYR A 266 6.68 13.23 1.16
C TYR A 266 5.42 13.73 1.89
N THR A 267 4.75 12.85 2.65
CA THR A 267 3.52 13.22 3.35
C THR A 267 3.78 14.18 4.51
N ARG A 268 4.83 13.98 5.34
CA ARG A 268 5.21 14.93 6.39
C ARG A 268 5.44 16.33 5.84
N GLN A 269 6.09 16.44 4.67
CA GLN A 269 6.32 17.73 4.02
C GLN A 269 5.01 18.40 3.57
N GLY A 270 4.10 17.63 2.95
CA GLY A 270 2.77 18.12 2.58
C GLY A 270 1.93 18.55 3.78
N LEU A 271 1.94 17.77 4.87
CA LEU A 271 1.26 18.13 6.13
C LEU A 271 1.82 19.41 6.74
N GLN A 272 3.14 19.63 6.68
CA GLN A 272 3.75 20.88 7.14
C GLN A 272 3.22 22.10 6.38
N TRP A 273 3.05 21.99 5.06
CA TRP A 273 2.51 23.09 4.24
C TRP A 273 1.03 23.33 4.55
N ILE A 274 0.23 22.28 4.71
CA ILE A 274 -1.19 22.36 5.13
C ILE A 274 -1.34 23.05 6.49
N ARG A 275 -0.44 22.77 7.45
CA ARG A 275 -0.40 23.46 8.75
C ARG A 275 -0.19 24.96 8.61
N ILE A 276 0.76 25.36 7.76
CA ILE A 276 1.11 26.76 7.54
C ILE A 276 -0.02 27.50 6.81
N SER A 277 -0.61 26.91 5.76
CA SER A 277 -1.69 27.56 4.99
C SER A 277 -2.99 27.71 5.80
N ALA A 278 -3.37 26.71 6.57
CA ALA A 278 -4.56 26.76 7.41
C ALA A 278 -4.34 27.41 8.79
N ASN A 279 -3.09 27.78 9.13
CA ASN A 279 -2.68 28.27 10.46
C ASN A 279 -3.08 27.34 11.62
N VAL A 280 -2.83 26.03 11.45
CA VAL A 280 -3.12 24.98 12.44
C VAL A 280 -1.83 24.27 12.86
N GLY A 281 -1.49 24.29 14.15
CA GLY A 281 -0.24 23.74 14.69
C GLY A 281 -0.37 23.23 16.12
#